data_AF-K7EN84-F1
#
_entry.id   AF-K7EN84-F1
#
_cell.length_a   1.000
_cell.length_b   1.000
_cell.length_c   1.000
_cell.angle_alpha   90.00
_cell.angle_beta   90.00
_cell.angle_gamma   90.00
#
_symmetry.space_group_name_H-M   'P 1'
#
loop_
_entity.id
_entity.type
_entity.pdbx_description
1 polymer ?
#
loop_
_entity_poly.entity_id
_entity_poly.type
_entity_poly.pdbx_seq_one_letter_code
_entity_poly.pdbx_strand_id
1 'polypeptide(L)'
;IGAGVSLPGILAAKCGAEVILSDSSELPHCLEVCRQSCQMNNLPHLQVVGLTWGHISWDLLALPPQDIILASDVFFEPEGLSVASPRGELTALGCCLRQS
;
A
#
# COMPACT_ATOMS: atom_id res chain seq x y z
N ILE A 1 1.03 -0.83 -0.42
CA ILE A 1 0.06 -1.83 0.07
C ILE A 1 -0.73 -1.24 1.23
N GLY A 2 -2.05 -1.50 1.29
CA GLY A 2 -2.93 -0.87 2.28
C GLY A 2 -2.92 0.66 2.20
N ALA A 3 -3.12 1.20 0.99
CA ALA A 3 -2.89 2.61 0.73
C ALA A 3 -3.90 3.55 1.42
N GLY A 4 -5.14 3.11 1.65
CA GLY A 4 -6.19 3.90 2.26
C GLY A 4 -6.43 5.22 1.51
N VAL A 5 -6.15 6.34 2.18
CA VAL A 5 -6.22 7.69 1.58
C VAL A 5 -4.97 8.07 0.76
N SER A 6 -4.04 7.15 0.59
CA SER A 6 -2.82 7.24 -0.24
C SER A 6 -1.75 8.23 0.22
N LEU A 7 -1.83 8.79 1.44
CA LEU A 7 -0.92 9.86 1.87
C LEU A 7 0.57 9.53 1.73
N PRO A 8 1.08 8.38 2.21
CA PRO A 8 2.49 8.07 2.06
C PRO A 8 2.93 7.90 0.60
N GLY A 9 2.08 7.27 -0.23
CA GLY A 9 2.38 7.08 -1.65
C GLY A 9 2.30 8.38 -2.46
N ILE A 10 1.37 9.28 -2.12
CA ILE A 10 1.28 10.61 -2.72
C ILE A 10 2.52 11.44 -2.36
N LEU A 11 2.99 11.38 -1.11
CA LEU A 11 4.22 12.05 -0.70
C LEU A 11 5.42 11.50 -1.50
N ALA A 12 5.57 10.19 -1.58
CA ALA A 12 6.63 9.54 -2.37
C ALA A 12 6.60 9.98 -3.84
N ALA A 13 5.42 10.02 -4.46
CA ALA A 13 5.26 10.48 -5.84
C ALA A 13 5.62 11.96 -6.02
N LYS A 14 5.23 12.83 -5.07
CA LYS A 14 5.64 14.25 -5.08
C LYS A 14 7.14 14.44 -4.89
N CYS A 15 7.82 13.48 -4.25
CA CYS A 15 9.27 13.43 -4.16
C CYS A 15 9.94 12.87 -5.44
N GLY A 16 9.18 12.55 -6.49
CA GLY A 16 9.70 12.14 -7.79
C GLY A 16 9.81 10.63 -8.00
N ALA A 17 9.24 9.82 -7.10
CA ALA A 17 9.26 8.37 -7.27
C ALA A 17 8.16 7.87 -8.21
N GLU A 18 8.44 6.78 -8.93
CA GLU A 18 7.40 5.99 -9.60
C GLU A 18 6.68 5.13 -8.55
N VAL A 19 5.37 5.34 -8.40
CA VAL A 19 4.57 4.76 -7.32
C VAL A 19 3.38 3.99 -7.88
N ILE A 20 3.19 2.76 -7.38
CA ILE A 20 1.96 1.99 -7.53
C ILE A 20 1.27 1.94 -6.17
N LEU A 21 0.00 2.37 -6.12
CA LEU A 21 -0.83 2.31 -4.94
C LEU A 21 -1.66 1.03 -4.96
N SER A 22 -1.83 0.42 -3.80
CA SER A 22 -2.65 -0.79 -3.70
C SER A 22 -3.42 -0.87 -2.40
N ASP A 23 -4.64 -1.37 -2.50
CA ASP A 23 -5.55 -1.65 -1.38
C ASP A 23 -6.39 -2.90 -1.70
N SER A 24 -7.18 -3.40 -0.75
CA SER A 24 -7.94 -4.64 -0.89
C SER A 24 -8.83 -4.64 -2.14
N SER A 25 -8.68 -5.67 -2.99
CA SER A 25 -9.55 -5.89 -4.15
C SER A 25 -10.98 -6.19 -3.73
N GLU A 26 -11.19 -6.65 -2.50
CA GLU A 26 -12.48 -7.00 -1.94
C GLU A 26 -13.25 -5.76 -1.46
N LEU A 27 -12.58 -4.60 -1.38
CA LEU A 27 -13.17 -3.32 -0.96
C LEU A 27 -13.01 -2.26 -2.06
N PRO A 28 -13.86 -2.29 -3.11
CA PRO A 28 -13.75 -1.36 -4.24
C PRO A 28 -13.78 0.12 -3.84
N HIS A 29 -14.47 0.44 -2.74
CA HIS A 29 -14.50 1.80 -2.20
C HIS A 29 -13.12 2.31 -1.79
N CYS A 30 -12.27 1.47 -1.19
CA CYS A 30 -10.90 1.88 -0.80
C CYS A 30 -10.06 2.22 -2.04
N LEU A 31 -10.22 1.48 -3.14
CA LEU A 31 -9.56 1.78 -4.41
C LEU A 31 -10.06 3.09 -5.04
N GLU A 32 -11.35 3.39 -4.91
CA GLU A 32 -11.91 4.67 -5.36
C GLU A 32 -11.37 5.85 -4.54
N VAL A 33 -11.31 5.71 -3.20
CA VAL A 33 -10.69 6.70 -2.32
C VAL A 33 -9.23 6.94 -2.73
N CYS A 34 -8.47 5.89 -3.01
CA CYS A 34 -7.10 6.02 -3.50
C CYS A 34 -7.02 6.88 -4.77
N ARG A 35 -7.90 6.62 -5.75
CA ARG A 35 -7.94 7.36 -7.02
C ARG A 35 -8.35 8.82 -6.82
N GLN A 36 -9.35 9.08 -5.98
CA GLN A 36 -9.80 10.44 -5.66
C GLN A 36 -8.69 11.23 -4.97
N SER A 37 -8.00 10.64 -3.98
CA SER A 37 -6.85 11.27 -3.34
C SER A 37 -5.75 11.63 -4.35
N CYS A 38 -5.48 10.76 -5.34
CA CYS A 38 -4.52 11.06 -6.41
C CYS A 38 -4.96 12.25 -7.27
N GLN A 39 -6.22 12.29 -7.67
CA GLN A 39 -6.79 13.41 -8.44
C GLN A 39 -6.69 14.73 -7.68
N MET A 40 -7.09 14.74 -6.40
CA MET A 40 -7.04 15.91 -5.52
C MET A 40 -5.61 16.43 -5.31
N ASN A 41 -4.60 15.57 -5.48
CA ASN A 41 -3.19 15.91 -5.30
C ASN A 41 -2.45 16.17 -6.62
N ASN A 42 -3.17 16.30 -7.74
CA ASN A 42 -2.63 16.51 -9.09
C ASN A 42 -1.73 15.36 -9.59
N LEU A 43 -2.04 14.13 -9.19
CA LEU A 43 -1.31 12.91 -9.58
C LEU A 43 -2.24 11.88 -10.25
N PRO A 44 -3.05 12.25 -11.27
CA PRO A 44 -4.03 11.34 -11.87
C PRO A 44 -3.39 10.16 -12.63
N HIS A 45 -2.08 10.23 -12.87
CA HIS A 45 -1.30 9.20 -13.57
C HIS A 45 -0.87 8.05 -12.66
N LEU A 46 -0.98 8.19 -11.33
CA LEU A 46 -0.62 7.13 -10.41
C LEU A 46 -1.49 5.90 -10.60
N GLN A 47 -0.85 4.75 -10.74
CA GLN A 47 -1.54 3.48 -10.89
C GLN A 47 -2.12 3.04 -9.54
N VAL A 48 -3.39 2.66 -9.54
CA VAL A 48 -4.09 2.08 -8.38
C VAL A 48 -4.53 0.66 -8.73
N VAL A 49 -3.98 -0.33 -8.03
CA VAL A 49 -4.27 -1.76 -8.23
C VAL A 49 -4.97 -2.38 -7.02
N GLY A 50 -5.84 -3.35 -7.26
CA GLY A 50 -6.39 -4.19 -6.20
C GLY A 50 -5.39 -5.25 -5.76
N LEU A 51 -5.06 -5.29 -4.47
CA LEU A 51 -4.19 -6.29 -3.87
C LEU A 51 -4.70 -6.62 -2.47
N THR A 52 -5.37 -7.77 -2.34
CA THR A 52 -5.76 -8.35 -1.05
C THR A 52 -4.59 -9.14 -0.46
N TRP A 53 -4.24 -8.85 0.79
CA TRP A 53 -3.14 -9.51 1.47
C TRP A 53 -3.45 -10.98 1.73
N GLY A 54 -2.44 -11.84 1.65
CA GLY A 54 -2.61 -13.29 1.78
C GLY A 54 -3.20 -13.98 0.55
N HIS A 55 -3.61 -13.23 -0.48
CA HIS A 55 -4.12 -13.78 -1.74
C HIS A 55 -3.07 -13.63 -2.84
N ILE A 56 -2.90 -14.68 -3.65
CA ILE A 56 -2.09 -14.62 -4.87
C ILE A 56 -3.04 -14.36 -6.04
N SER A 57 -3.01 -13.14 -6.58
CA SER A 57 -3.82 -12.73 -7.74
C SER A 57 -2.96 -12.53 -8.99
N TRP A 58 -3.58 -12.53 -10.16
CA TRP A 58 -2.91 -12.16 -11.40
C TRP A 58 -2.38 -10.72 -11.37
N ASP A 59 -3.11 -9.80 -10.72
CA ASP A 59 -2.66 -8.42 -10.56
C ASP A 59 -1.35 -8.35 -9.78
N LEU A 60 -1.19 -9.16 -8.72
CA LEU A 60 0.06 -9.27 -7.96
C LEU A 60 1.19 -9.82 -8.83
N LEU A 61 0.93 -10.88 -9.60
CA LEU A 61 1.92 -11.50 -10.48
C LEU A 61 2.32 -10.63 -11.67
N ALA A 62 1.44 -9.74 -12.10
CA ALA A 62 1.69 -8.79 -13.19
C ALA A 62 2.44 -7.53 -12.74
N LEU A 63 2.62 -7.32 -11.42
CA LEU A 63 3.39 -6.18 -10.93
C LEU A 63 4.87 -6.33 -11.33
N PRO A 64 5.52 -5.23 -11.76
CA PRO A 64 6.96 -5.24 -11.98
C PRO A 64 7.68 -5.47 -10.64
N PRO A 65 8.97 -5.86 -10.66
CA PRO A 65 9.80 -5.85 -9.46
C PRO A 65 9.76 -4.48 -8.77
N GLN A 66 9.61 -4.49 -7.45
CA GLN A 66 9.53 -3.29 -6.61
C GLN A 66 10.81 -3.16 -5.78
N ASP A 67 11.42 -1.98 -5.74
CA ASP A 67 12.64 -1.78 -4.94
C ASP A 67 12.32 -1.58 -3.46
N ILE A 68 11.18 -0.98 -3.16
CA ILE A 68 10.73 -0.68 -1.80
C ILE A 68 9.21 -1.00 -1.72
N ILE A 69 8.64 -1.28 -0.54
CA ILE A 69 7.20 -1.62 -0.38
C ILE A 69 6.52 -0.75 0.66
N LEU A 70 5.44 -0.05 0.28
CA LEU A 70 4.70 0.90 1.13
C LEU A 70 3.72 0.28 2.11
N ALA A 71 3.86 0.44 3.42
CA ALA A 71 2.77 0.13 4.34
C ALA A 71 2.78 1.03 5.58
N SER A 72 1.67 1.73 5.84
CA SER A 72 1.55 2.66 6.98
C SER A 72 0.38 2.23 7.85
N ASP A 73 0.65 2.01 9.14
CA ASP A 73 -0.37 1.63 10.13
C ASP A 73 -1.16 0.35 9.77
N VAL A 74 -0.45 -0.62 9.20
CA VAL A 74 -1.02 -1.89 8.71
C VAL A 74 -0.88 -3.04 9.71
N PHE A 75 -0.16 -2.83 10.81
CA PHE A 75 0.06 -3.82 11.86
C PHE A 75 -0.77 -3.41 13.08
N PHE A 76 -1.98 -3.94 13.15
CA PHE A 76 -2.85 -3.81 14.31
C PHE A 76 -2.83 -5.11 15.13
N GLU A 77 -2.87 -4.97 16.46
CA GLU A 77 -3.15 -6.10 17.35
C GLU A 77 -4.52 -6.68 16.95
N PRO A 78 -4.62 -7.97 16.60
CA PRO A 78 -5.92 -8.60 16.39
C PRO A 78 -6.70 -8.52 17.70
N GLU A 79 -7.91 -7.93 17.67
CA GLU A 79 -8.81 -7.94 18.82
C GLU A 79 -9.08 -9.40 19.24
N GLY A 80 -8.38 -9.89 20.27
CA GLY A 80 -8.59 -11.22 20.85
C GLY A 80 -7.42 -12.19 20.92
N LEU A 81 -6.17 -11.80 20.58
CA LEU A 81 -5.02 -12.71 20.72
C LEU A 81 -4.30 -12.52 22.08
N SER A 82 -5.05 -12.63 23.17
CA SER A 82 -4.49 -12.74 24.52
C SER A 82 -4.05 -14.18 24.81
N VAL A 83 -2.93 -14.61 24.25
CA VAL A 83 -2.08 -15.63 24.90
C VAL A 83 -0.63 -15.42 24.50
N ALA A 84 0.20 -15.32 25.53
CA ALA A 84 1.60 -14.95 25.52
C ALA A 84 2.50 -15.81 24.61
N SER A 85 3.40 -15.16 23.87
CA SER A 85 4.80 -15.60 23.76
C SER A 85 5.68 -14.50 23.14
N PRO A 86 6.93 -14.34 23.61
CA PRO A 86 7.79 -13.23 23.23
C PRO A 86 8.65 -13.60 22.02
N ARG A 87 8.64 -12.78 20.97
CA ARG A 87 9.78 -12.51 20.06
C ARG A 87 9.27 -11.77 18.83
N GLY A 88 9.91 -10.65 18.55
CA GLY A 88 9.88 -10.03 17.22
C GLY A 88 9.61 -8.54 17.28
N GLU A 89 10.62 -7.75 17.65
CA GLU A 89 10.75 -6.42 17.06
C GLU A 89 10.68 -6.57 15.54
N LEU A 90 9.68 -5.96 14.91
CA LEU A 90 9.67 -5.73 13.47
C LEU A 90 9.13 -4.32 13.22
N THR A 91 10.03 -3.34 13.29
CA THR A 91 9.82 -2.03 12.70
C THR A 91 9.90 -2.18 11.18
N ALA A 92 8.85 -1.84 10.44
CA ALA A 92 8.90 -1.74 8.99
C ALA A 92 8.09 -0.54 8.50
N LEU A 93 8.81 0.56 8.26
CA LEU A 93 8.49 1.56 7.24
C LEU A 93 9.02 0.98 5.92
N GLY A 94 8.18 0.81 4.93
CA GLY A 94 8.64 0.89 3.53
C GLY A 94 7.62 1.71 2.78
N CYS A 95 7.98 2.21 1.57
CA CYS A 95 7.26 2.93 0.48
C CYS A 95 7.47 2.23 -0.86
N CYS A 96 6.53 2.06 -1.81
CA CYS A 96 6.90 1.60 -3.16
C CYS A 96 7.56 2.74 -3.91
N LEU A 97 8.88 2.66 -4.04
CA LEU A 97 9.71 3.63 -4.73
C LEU A 97 10.45 2.87 -5.82
N ARG A 98 10.34 3.31 -7.07
CA ARG A 98 11.34 3.01 -8.10
C ARG A 98 12.27 4.21 -8.19
N GLN A 99 13.59 3.99 -8.10
CA GLN A 99 14.59 5.01 -8.44
C GLN A 99 14.98 4.86 -9.92
N SER A 100 15.15 6.02 -10.57
CA SER A 100 15.45 6.17 -12.01
C SER A 100 16.72 5.45 -12.46
#